data_AF-A0A088MI35-F1
#
_entry.id   AF-A0A088MI35-F1
#
_cell.length_a   1.000
_cell.length_b   1.000
_cell.length_c   1.000
_cell.angle_alpha   90.00
_cell.angle_beta   90.00
_cell.angle_gamma   90.00
#
_symmetry.space_group_name_H-M   'P 1'
#
loop_
_entity.id
_entity.type
_entity.pdbx_description
1 polymer ?
#
loop_
_entity_poly.entity_id
_entity_poly.type
_entity_poly.pdbx_seq_one_letter_code
_entity_poly.pdbx_strand_id
1 'polypeptide(L)'
;NTIMEMAAEVGSVEDLELEDVLQIGYGDVRCAESGGPEPGVGCAGRGVITAINFLEEEGAYEEDLDFVFYDVLGDVVCGGFAMPIRE
;
A
#
# COMPACT_ATOMS: atom_id res chain seq x y z
N ASN A 1 -8.46 2.44 8.47
CA ASN A 1 -8.03 3.47 7.51
C ASN A 1 -6.91 2.89 6.67
N THR A 2 -7.27 2.41 5.49
CA THR A 2 -6.32 1.90 4.49
C THR A 2 -6.08 2.97 3.42
N ILE A 3 -5.00 2.84 2.64
CA ILE A 3 -4.66 3.79 1.57
C ILE A 3 -5.84 3.94 0.60
N MET A 4 -6.45 2.83 0.17
CA MET A 4 -7.59 2.87 -0.77
C MET A 4 -8.85 3.49 -0.17
N GLU A 5 -9.10 3.32 1.14
CA GLU A 5 -10.22 3.97 1.83
C GLU A 5 -9.99 5.48 1.96
N MET A 6 -8.81 5.90 2.43
CA MET A 6 -8.48 7.31 2.57
C MET A 6 -8.52 8.02 1.22
N ALA A 7 -7.97 7.40 0.17
CA ALA A 7 -8.02 7.92 -1.19
C ALA A 7 -9.46 8.11 -1.69
N ALA A 8 -10.38 7.22 -1.32
CA ALA A 8 -11.79 7.35 -1.68
C ALA A 8 -12.48 8.51 -0.93
N GLU A 9 -12.02 8.86 0.27
CA GLU A 9 -12.53 9.98 1.06
C GLU A 9 -12.00 11.34 0.56
N VAL A 10 -10.72 11.43 0.22
CA VAL A 10 -10.10 12.68 -0.26
C VAL A 10 -10.29 12.90 -1.77
N GLY A 11 -10.48 11.84 -2.54
CA GLY A 11 -10.82 11.86 -3.97
C GLY A 11 -9.84 11.10 -4.85
N SER A 12 -8.54 11.13 -4.53
CA SER A 12 -7.51 10.38 -5.23
C SER A 12 -6.33 10.02 -4.32
N VAL A 13 -5.47 9.12 -4.80
CA VAL A 13 -4.23 8.74 -4.09
C VAL A 13 -3.17 9.86 -4.22
N GLU A 14 -3.25 10.69 -5.25
CA GLU A 14 -2.34 11.83 -5.47
C GLU A 14 -2.60 12.98 -4.46
N ASP A 15 -3.73 12.94 -3.75
CA ASP A 15 -4.11 13.92 -2.73
C ASP A 15 -3.79 13.46 -1.31
N LEU A 16 -3.14 12.30 -1.15
CA LEU A 16 -2.69 11.77 0.14
C LEU A 16 -1.23 12.12 0.39
N GLU A 17 -0.89 12.35 1.64
CA GLU A 17 0.50 12.49 2.08
C GLU A 17 0.94 11.22 2.82
N LEU A 18 2.25 10.96 2.86
CA LEU A 18 2.79 9.77 3.52
C LEU A 18 2.38 9.67 5.00
N GLU A 19 2.30 10.82 5.68
CA GLU A 19 1.91 10.94 7.08
C GLU A 19 0.46 10.57 7.37
N ASP A 20 -0.41 10.61 6.36
CA ASP A 20 -1.81 10.21 6.50
C ASP A 20 -1.94 8.69 6.65
N VAL A 21 -1.08 7.94 5.95
CA VAL A 21 -1.22 6.49 5.80
C VAL A 21 -0.25 5.68 6.66
N LEU A 22 0.93 6.22 6.97
CA LEU A 22 1.93 5.54 7.77
C LEU A 22 1.61 5.61 9.26
N GLN A 23 1.61 4.45 9.91
CA GLN A 23 1.47 4.34 11.35
C GLN A 23 2.73 3.75 11.96
N ILE A 24 3.17 4.32 13.08
CA ILE A 24 4.32 3.79 13.83
C ILE A 24 3.79 2.86 14.93
N GLY A 25 4.16 1.59 14.82
CA GLY A 25 3.79 0.52 15.73
C GLY A 25 4.83 0.23 16.81
N TYR A 26 4.83 -1.01 17.29
CA TYR A 26 5.78 -1.46 18.31
C TYR A 26 7.21 -1.48 17.75
N GLY A 27 8.18 -0.97 18.52
CA GLY A 27 9.59 -0.99 18.13
C GLY A 27 9.90 -0.12 16.92
N ASP A 28 9.16 0.97 16.76
CA ASP A 28 9.29 1.93 15.65
C ASP A 28 9.04 1.33 14.25
N VAL A 29 8.35 0.18 14.18
CA VAL A 29 7.95 -0.43 12.91
C VAL A 29 6.92 0.46 12.22
N ARG A 30 7.25 0.90 11.00
CA ARG A 30 6.37 1.67 10.12
C ARG A 30 5.42 0.71 9.41
N CYS A 31 4.11 0.92 9.55
CA CYS A 31 3.06 0.08 8.97
C CYS A 31 2.17 0.90 8.02
N ALA A 32 1.81 0.31 6.89
CA ALA A 32 0.79 0.83 5.98
C ALA A 32 -0.11 -0.32 5.51
N GLU A 33 -1.39 -0.03 5.30
CA GLU A 33 -2.37 -0.99 4.81
C GLU A 33 -2.87 -0.54 3.44
N SER A 34 -2.63 -1.35 2.40
CA SER A 34 -3.12 -1.05 1.04
C SER A 34 -4.64 -0.90 1.03
N GLY A 35 -5.34 -1.86 1.64
CA GLY A 35 -6.79 -1.98 1.53
C GLY A 35 -7.22 -2.55 0.18
N GLY A 36 -8.49 -2.39 -0.15
CA GLY A 36 -9.03 -2.95 -1.37
C GLY A 36 -10.45 -2.46 -1.64
N PRO A 37 -10.96 -2.74 -2.85
CA PRO A 37 -12.33 -2.40 -3.19
C PRO A 37 -13.33 -3.23 -2.38
N GLU A 38 -14.55 -2.73 -2.27
CA GLU A 38 -15.67 -3.50 -1.71
C GLU A 38 -15.81 -4.85 -2.45
N PRO A 39 -16.11 -5.95 -1.72
CA PRO A 39 -16.22 -7.27 -2.33
C PRO A 39 -17.15 -7.29 -3.55
N GLY A 40 -16.60 -7.73 -4.70
CA GLY A 40 -17.34 -7.84 -5.95
C GLY A 40 -17.38 -6.58 -6.83
N VAL A 41 -16.78 -5.46 -6.39
CA VAL A 41 -16.82 -4.18 -7.12
C VAL A 41 -15.54 -3.88 -7.91
N GLY A 42 -14.38 -4.37 -7.46
CA GLY A 42 -13.09 -4.02 -8.08
C GLY A 42 -12.05 -5.15 -8.08
N CYS A 43 -10.80 -4.77 -8.33
CA CYS A 43 -9.64 -5.67 -8.32
C CYS A 43 -8.69 -5.31 -7.18
N ALA A 44 -8.62 -6.14 -6.13
CA ALA A 44 -7.71 -5.95 -5.01
C ALA A 44 -6.24 -5.90 -5.44
N GLY A 45 -5.85 -6.71 -6.43
CA GLY A 45 -4.48 -6.67 -6.98
C GLY A 45 -4.13 -5.30 -7.56
N ARG A 46 -5.07 -4.56 -8.16
CA ARG A 46 -4.80 -3.19 -8.62
C ARG A 46 -4.61 -2.24 -7.45
N GLY A 47 -5.35 -2.41 -6.36
CA GLY A 47 -5.18 -1.64 -5.12
C GLY A 47 -3.79 -1.84 -4.51
N VAL A 48 -3.29 -3.07 -4.51
CA VAL A 48 -1.92 -3.37 -4.05
C VAL A 48 -0.87 -2.65 -4.90
N ILE A 49 -0.98 -2.71 -6.23
CA ILE A 49 -0.05 -1.99 -7.12
C ILE A 49 -0.10 -0.49 -6.85
N THR A 50 -1.30 0.09 -6.76
CA THR A 50 -1.48 1.52 -6.51
C THR A 50 -0.88 1.94 -5.16
N ALA A 51 -1.08 1.16 -4.11
CA ALA A 51 -0.51 1.44 -2.79
C ALA A 51 1.02 1.35 -2.79
N ILE A 52 1.60 0.34 -3.45
CA ILE A 52 3.07 0.19 -3.53
C ILE A 52 3.69 1.37 -4.29
N ASN A 53 3.11 1.74 -5.44
CA ASN A 53 3.59 2.87 -6.23
C ASN A 53 3.51 4.18 -5.44
N PHE A 54 2.40 4.42 -4.73
CA PHE A 54 2.25 5.59 -3.86
C PHE A 54 3.35 5.64 -2.78
N LEU A 55 3.58 4.53 -2.08
CA LEU A 55 4.63 4.46 -1.05
C LEU A 55 6.03 4.71 -1.63
N GLU A 56 6.26 4.28 -2.86
CA GLU A 56 7.53 4.53 -3.57
C GLU A 56 7.68 6.01 -3.95
N GLU A 57 6.64 6.58 -4.56
CA GLU A 57 6.62 7.97 -5.03
C GLU A 57 6.72 8.98 -3.88
N GLU A 58 6.09 8.68 -2.74
CA GLU A 58 6.14 9.51 -1.52
C GLU A 58 7.36 9.23 -0.64
N GLY A 59 8.29 8.37 -1.08
CA GLY A 59 9.56 8.17 -0.40
C GLY A 59 9.48 7.37 0.90
N ALA A 60 8.51 6.46 1.03
CA ALA A 60 8.39 5.61 2.22
C ALA A 60 9.60 4.67 2.41
N TYR A 61 10.32 4.34 1.33
CA TYR A 61 11.48 3.45 1.30
C TYR A 61 12.79 4.23 1.49
N GLU A 62 12.95 4.86 2.65
CA GLU A 62 14.16 5.61 3.03
C GLU A 62 15.40 4.69 3.15
N GLU A 63 16.61 5.26 2.98
CA GLU A 63 17.88 4.52 3.08
C GLU A 63 18.15 3.91 4.48
N ASP A 64 17.43 4.35 5.52
CA ASP A 64 17.56 3.86 6.89
C ASP A 64 16.68 2.62 7.18
N LEU A 65 15.84 2.19 6.23
CA LEU A 65 15.06 0.96 6.37
C LEU A 65 15.91 -0.27 6.04
N ASP A 66 16.15 -1.11 7.05
CA ASP A 66 16.87 -2.37 6.86
C ASP A 66 16.03 -3.44 6.14
N PHE A 67 14.72 -3.47 6.40
CA PHE A 67 13.80 -4.49 5.89
C PHE A 67 12.41 -3.92 5.60
N VAL A 68 11.81 -4.38 4.51
CA VAL A 68 10.40 -4.16 4.17
C VAL A 68 9.72 -5.51 4.04
N PHE A 69 8.58 -5.68 4.72
CA PHE A 69 7.78 -6.89 4.67
C PHE A 69 6.44 -6.60 4.02
N TYR A 70 6.08 -7.40 3.02
CA TYR A 70 4.76 -7.39 2.40
C TYR A 70 3.98 -8.62 2.87
N ASP A 71 2.88 -8.40 3.59
CA ASP A 71 1.93 -9.46 3.92
C ASP A 71 0.94 -9.61 2.75
N VAL A 72 1.21 -10.57 1.88
CA VAL A 72 0.50 -10.74 0.60
C VAL A 72 -0.43 -11.95 0.65
N LEU A 73 -1.64 -11.76 0.11
CA LEU A 73 -2.63 -12.82 -0.04
C LEU A 73 -2.12 -13.95 -0.96
N GLY A 74 -2.15 -15.19 -0.47
CA GLY A 74 -1.51 -16.35 -1.12
C GLY A 74 -2.45 -17.24 -1.95
N ASP A 75 -3.76 -17.01 -1.85
CA ASP A 75 -4.81 -17.84 -2.46
C ASP A 75 -5.07 -17.49 -3.94
N VAL A 76 -4.68 -16.30 -4.40
CA VAL A 76 -4.74 -15.92 -5.81
C VAL A 76 -3.42 -15.32 -6.28
N VAL A 77 -2.98 -15.72 -7.49
CA VAL A 77 -1.76 -15.22 -8.13
C VAL A 77 -2.17 -14.47 -9.39
N CYS A 78 -2.75 -13.29 -9.20
CA CYS A 78 -3.05 -12.36 -10.30
C CYS A 78 -2.02 -11.24 -10.34
N GLY A 79 -1.99 -10.46 -11.43
CA GLY A 79 -0.90 -9.52 -11.73
C GLY A 79 -0.45 -8.67 -10.54
N GLY A 80 -1.37 -8.12 -9.74
CA GLY A 80 -1.01 -7.26 -8.62
C GLY A 80 -0.49 -7.94 -7.36
N PHE A 81 -0.81 -9.22 -7.14
CA PHE A 81 -0.27 -10.00 -6.00
C PHE A 81 1.04 -10.72 -6.36
N ALA A 82 1.37 -10.78 -7.64
CA ALA A 82 2.57 -11.43 -8.17
C ALA A 82 3.47 -10.44 -8.93
N MET A 83 3.17 -9.14 -8.85
CA MET A 83 3.93 -8.13 -9.57
C MET A 83 5.37 -8.16 -9.04
N PRO A 84 6.38 -8.42 -9.90
CA PRO A 84 7.76 -8.27 -9.46
C PRO A 84 7.97 -6.79 -9.11
N ILE A 85 8.25 -6.51 -7.85
CA ILE A 85 8.69 -5.19 -7.41
C ILE A 85 10.02 -4.96 -8.11
N ARG A 86 10.03 -4.01 -9.04
CA ARG A 86 11.23 -3.63 -9.79
C ARG A 86 11.87 -2.48 -9.02
N GLU A 87 13.16 -2.65 -8.78
CA GLU A 87 14.07 -1.64 -8.22
C GLU A 87 14.04 -0.32 -9.00
#